data_AF-A0A842NXD0-F1
#
_entry.id   AF-A0A842NXD0-F1
#
_cell.length_a   1.000
_cell.length_b   1.000
_cell.length_c   1.000
_cell.angle_alpha   90.00
_cell.angle_beta   90.00
_cell.angle_gamma   90.00
#
_symmetry.space_group_name_H-M   'P 1'
#
loop_
_entity.id
_entity.type
_entity.pdbx_description
1 polymer ?
#
loop_
_entity_poly.entity_id
_entity_poly.type
_entity_poly.pdbx_seq_one_letter_code
_entity_poly.pdbx_strand_id
1 'polypeptide(L)' 'MDKYLLVILIFMVVTIPIAFVEPSSGQIRDPPIIPLFYAAIAGIIIIFAYSTYKERKERQAANAKRRSRK' A
#
# COMPACT_ATOMS: atom_id res chain seq x y z
N MET A 1 -9.09 -1.04 -5.75
CA MET A 1 -8.56 -1.15 -4.36
C MET A 1 -9.61 -0.59 -3.41
N ASP A 2 -9.82 -1.22 -2.26
CA ASP A 2 -10.79 -0.75 -1.27
C ASP A 2 -10.40 0.63 -0.71
N LYS A 3 -11.39 1.47 -0.35
CA LYS A 3 -11.14 2.82 0.17
C LYS A 3 -10.26 2.82 1.44
N TYR A 4 -10.38 1.81 2.29
CA TYR A 4 -9.57 1.69 3.50
C TYR A 4 -8.11 1.36 3.17
N LEU A 5 -7.89 0.45 2.21
CA LEU A 5 -6.55 0.12 1.70
C LEU A 5 -5.89 1.33 1.01
N LEU A 6 -6.66 2.20 0.36
CA LEU A 6 -6.16 3.44 -0.22
C LEU A 6 -5.71 4.44 0.85
N VAL A 7 -6.49 4.61 1.92
CA VAL A 7 -6.10 5.48 3.04
C VAL A 7 -4.79 4.97 3.67
N ILE A 8 -4.67 3.67 3.91
CA ILE A 8 -3.43 3.08 4.46
C ILE A 8 -2.26 3.28 3.48
N LEU A 9 -2.47 3.11 2.18
CA LEU A 9 -1.44 3.34 1.17
C LEU A 9 -0.90 4.77 1.21
N ILE A 10 -1.79 5.77 1.35
CA ILE A 10 -1.38 7.18 1.47
C ILE A 10 -0.48 7.38 2.68
N PHE A 11 -0.83 6.81 3.84
CA PHE A 11 0.03 6.87 5.02
C PHE A 11 1.40 6.24 4.79
N MET A 12 1.47 5.11 4.10
CA MET A 12 2.76 4.49 3.76
C MET A 12 3.60 5.38 2.85
N VAL A 13 2.99 6.03 1.85
CA VAL A 13 3.71 6.96 0.96
C VAL A 13 4.22 8.18 1.72
N VAL A 14 3.41 8.76 2.61
CA VAL A 14 3.81 9.92 3.45
C VAL A 14 4.89 9.54 4.46
N THR A 15 4.96 8.28 4.88
CA THR A 15 5.98 7.78 5.82
C THR A 15 7.38 7.78 5.20
N ILE A 16 7.49 7.66 3.87
CA ILE A 16 8.77 7.68 3.15
C ILE A 16 9.54 8.99 3.40
N PRO A 17 9.01 10.19 3.10
CA PRO A 17 9.73 11.43 3.38
C PRO A 17 9.96 11.67 4.87
N ILE A 18 9.05 11.20 5.75
CA ILE A 18 9.24 11.30 7.22
C ILE A 18 10.49 10.54 7.68
N ALA A 19 10.86 9.46 6.99
CA ALA A 19 12.09 8.72 7.28
C ALA A 19 13.37 9.55 7.03
N PHE A 20 13.30 10.59 6.19
CA PHE A 20 14.42 11.45 5.82
C PHE A 20 14.30 12.88 6.35
N VAL A 21 13.11 13.34 6.72
CA VAL A 21 12.84 14.72 7.14
C VAL A 21 12.11 14.72 8.48
N GLU A 22 12.56 15.55 9.41
CA GLU A 22 11.90 15.75 10.71
C GLU A 22 10.64 16.62 10.50
N PRO A 23 9.42 16.11 10.78
CA PRO A 23 8.18 16.84 10.47
C PRO A 23 8.01 18.14 11.25
N SER A 24 8.58 18.23 12.46
CA SER A 24 8.45 19.39 13.33
C SER A 24 9.34 20.57 12.91
N SER A 25 10.50 20.28 12.32
CA SER A 25 11.48 21.31 11.95
C SER A 25 11.68 21.46 10.44
N GLY A 26 11.24 20.48 9.65
CA GLY A 26 11.47 20.42 8.19
C GLY A 26 12.92 20.14 7.80
N GLN A 27 13.80 19.86 8.76
CA GLN A 27 15.21 19.58 8.50
C GLN A 27 15.42 18.13 8.04
N ILE A 28 16.44 17.92 7.21
CA ILE A 28 16.88 16.58 6.84
C ILE A 28 17.45 15.89 8.08
N ARG A 29 17.00 14.66 8.34
CA ARG A 29 17.49 13.81 9.42
C ARG A 29 18.89 13.32 9.10
N ASP A 30 19.79 13.45 10.07
CA ASP A 30 21.12 12.82 10.04
C ASP A 30 21.36 12.12 11.39
N PRO A 31 21.27 10.78 11.48
CA PRO A 31 21.03 9.84 10.37
C PRO A 31 19.53 9.69 10.01
N PRO A 32 19.21 9.30 8.76
CA PRO A 32 17.85 8.92 8.37
C PRO A 32 17.35 7.67 9.13
N ILE A 33 16.02 7.55 9.27
CA ILE A 33 15.38 6.36 9.87
C ILE A 33 15.19 5.29 8.78
N ILE A 34 16.28 4.64 8.40
CA ILE A 34 16.32 3.61 7.36
C ILE A 34 15.30 2.46 7.60
N PRO A 35 15.09 1.96 8.84
CA PRO A 35 14.06 0.95 9.08
C PRO A 35 12.64 1.40 8.71
N LEU A 36 12.31 2.67 8.97
CA LEU A 36 11.00 3.24 8.66
C LEU A 36 10.77 3.32 7.14
N PHE A 37 11.82 3.68 6.40
CA PHE A 37 11.78 3.67 4.93
C PHE A 37 11.46 2.27 4.38
N TYR A 38 12.22 1.25 4.79
CA TYR A 38 11.98 -0.11 4.30
C TYR A 38 10.65 -0.69 4.76
N ALA A 39 10.20 -0.36 5.97
CA ALA A 39 8.88 -0.76 6.46
C ALA A 39 7.75 -0.17 5.59
N ALA A 40 7.85 1.11 5.22
CA ALA A 40 6.89 1.76 4.33
C ALA A 40 6.85 1.10 2.95
N ILE A 41 8.02 0.81 2.35
CA ILE A 41 8.12 0.12 1.07
C ILE A 41 7.51 -1.29 1.15
N ALA A 42 7.84 -2.07 2.19
CA ALA A 42 7.26 -3.39 2.41
C ALA A 42 5.73 -3.34 2.55
N GLY A 43 5.22 -2.36 3.31
CA GLY A 43 3.78 -2.13 3.47
C GLY A 43 3.08 -1.85 2.14
N ILE A 44 3.66 -1.00 1.30
CA ILE A 44 3.14 -0.71 -0.05
C ILE A 44 3.07 -1.99 -0.89
N ILE A 45 4.14 -2.78 -0.91
CA ILE A 45 4.19 -4.04 -1.67
C ILE A 45 3.07 -4.99 -1.25
N ILE A 46 2.86 -5.16 0.07
CA ILE A 46 1.80 -6.03 0.61
C ILE A 46 0.42 -5.55 0.17
N ILE A 47 0.14 -4.24 0.23
CA ILE A 47 -1.14 -3.65 -0.17
C ILE A 47 -1.42 -3.94 -1.65
N PHE A 48 -0.43 -3.76 -2.53
CA PHE A 48 -0.57 -4.03 -3.95
C PHE A 48 -0.75 -5.53 -4.23
N ALA A 49 0.02 -6.38 -3.58
CA ALA A 49 -0.09 -7.83 -3.70
C ALA A 49 -1.50 -8.32 -3.29
N TYR A 50 -1.99 -7.86 -2.13
CA TYR A 50 -3.33 -8.20 -1.64
C TYR A 50 -4.43 -7.69 -2.58
N SER A 51 -4.33 -6.44 -3.04
CA SER A 51 -5.33 -5.84 -3.93
C SER A 51 -5.40 -6.57 -5.27
N THR A 52 -4.24 -6.93 -5.83
CA THR A 52 -4.14 -7.73 -7.05
C THR A 52 -4.75 -9.12 -6.86
N TYR A 53 -4.47 -9.78 -5.74
CA TYR A 53 -5.05 -11.08 -5.41
C TYR A 53 -6.58 -11.01 -5.29
N LYS A 54 -7.09 -10.02 -4.54
CA LYS A 54 -8.53 -9.82 -4.34
C LYS A 54 -9.25 -9.59 -5.67
N GLU A 55 -8.72 -8.70 -6.51
CA GLU A 55 -9.31 -8.41 -7.82
C GLU A 55 -9.33 -9.63 -8.74
N ARG A 56 -8.24 -10.43 -8.76
CA ARG A 56 -8.20 -11.69 -9.52
C ARG A 56 -9.31 -12.64 -9.08
N LYS A 57 -9.53 -12.79 -7.78
CA LYS A 57 -10.58 -13.66 -7.22
C LYS A 57 -11.98 -13.16 -7.56
N GLU A 58 -12.23 -11.86 -7.49
CA GLU A 58 -13.51 -11.25 -7.87
C GLU A 58 -13.83 -11.46 -9.36
N ARG A 59 -12.83 -11.29 -10.24
CA ARG A 59 -12.96 -11.56 -11.68
C ARG A 59 -13.29 -13.04 -11.96
N GLN A 60 -12.63 -13.97 -11.25
CA GLN A 60 -12.91 -15.41 -11.37
C GLN A 60 -14.35 -15.74 -10.95
N ALA A 61 -14.82 -15.22 -9.82
CA ALA A 61 -16.18 -15.44 -9.34
C ALA A 61 -17.24 -14.87 -10.31
N ALA A 62 -17.02 -13.67 -10.85
CA ALA A 62 -17.91 -13.06 -11.83
C ALA A 62 -18.01 -13.90 -13.12
N ASN A 63 -16.87 -14.43 -13.60
CA ASN A 63 -16.83 -15.29 -14.78
C ASN A 63 -17.52 -16.65 -14.55
N ALA A 64 -17.36 -17.26 -13.38
CA ALA A 64 -18.05 -18.50 -13.01
C ALA A 64 -19.59 -18.30 -13.00
N LYS A 65 -20.07 -17.21 -12.39
CA LYS A 65 -21.51 -16.86 -12.37
C LYS A 65 -22.09 -16.57 -13.76
N ARG A 66 -21.27 -16.06 -14.69
CA ARG A 66 -21.68 -15.87 -16.10
C ARG A 66 -21.78 -17.20 -16.82
N ARG A 67 -20.84 -18.12 -16.59
CA ARG A 67 -20.85 -19.47 -17.19
C ARG A 67 -22.01 -20.33 -16.67
N SER A 68 -22.39 -20.21 -15.41
CA SER A 68 -23.51 -20.99 -14.84
C SER A 68 -24.91 -20.50 -15.26
N ARG A 69 -25.00 -19.37 -15.96
CA ARG A 69 -26.26 -18.79 -16.46
C ARG A 69 -26.45 -19.01 -17.96
N LYS A 70 -25.49 -19.67 -18.62
CA LYS A 70 -25.48 -19.96 -20.05
C LYS A 70 -25.67 -21.45 -20.25
#